data_AF-A0A7V1M8Y9-F1
#
_entry.id   AF-A0A7V1M8Y9-F1
#
_cell.length_a   1.000
_cell.length_b   1.000
_cell.length_c   1.000
_cell.angle_alpha   90.00
_cell.angle_beta   90.00
_cell.angle_gamma   90.00
#
_symmetry.space_group_name_H-M   'P 1'
#
loop_
_entity.id
_entity.type
_entity.pdbx_description
1 polymer ?
#
loop_
_entity_poly.entity_id
_entity_poly.type
_entity_poly.pdbx_seq_one_letter_code
_entity_poly.pdbx_strand_id
1 'polypeptide(L)'
;MHGLYEIQVLDSYQNETYAKGGCAAIYGIKDPDKNVARPPGQWQTYDITFIAPRFDDAGNVIANPRVTLRWNGVLVHDNVEIPHITAGGIDSKMRKKGPILLQDHGNPVKYRNVWIRPLKD
;
A
#
# COMPACT_ATOMS: atom_id res chain seq x y z
N MET A 1 -2.51 4.22 -2.36
CA MET A 1 -1.59 5.08 -3.15
C MET A 1 -2.25 5.52 -4.44
N HIS A 2 -2.17 6.81 -4.77
CA HIS A 2 -2.85 7.44 -5.92
C HIS A 2 -4.38 7.20 -6.00
N GLY A 3 -5.01 6.81 -4.89
CA GLY A 3 -6.39 6.32 -4.83
C GLY A 3 -6.65 4.98 -5.53
N LEU A 4 -5.61 4.25 -5.96
CA LEU A 4 -5.74 3.06 -6.81
C LEU A 4 -5.07 1.79 -6.27
N TYR A 5 -4.04 1.94 -5.44
CA TYR A 5 -3.21 0.82 -5.00
C TYR A 5 -3.20 0.73 -3.48
N GLU A 6 -3.83 -0.30 -2.95
CA GLU A 6 -4.05 -0.50 -1.53
C GLU A 6 -2.85 -1.20 -0.89
N ILE A 7 -2.29 -0.54 0.12
CA ILE A 7 -1.48 -1.20 1.14
C ILE A 7 -2.41 -1.42 2.32
N GLN A 8 -2.65 -2.69 2.63
CA GLN A 8 -3.71 -3.09 3.54
C GLN A 8 -3.39 -2.67 4.98
N VAL A 9 -4.40 -2.16 5.68
CA VAL A 9 -4.39 -1.89 7.12
C VAL A 9 -5.40 -2.81 7.77
N LEU A 10 -4.91 -3.77 8.56
CA LEU A 10 -5.74 -4.74 9.27
C LEU A 10 -5.10 -5.05 10.63
N ASP A 11 -5.88 -5.61 11.56
CA ASP A 11 -5.28 -6.30 12.70
C ASP A 11 -4.85 -7.71 12.27
N SER A 12 -3.54 -7.94 12.20
CA SER A 12 -2.95 -9.26 11.91
C SER A 12 -2.09 -9.78 13.08
N TYR A 13 -2.28 -9.26 14.29
CA TYR A 13 -1.64 -9.82 15.48
C TYR A 13 -2.42 -11.05 15.95
N GLN A 14 -1.82 -12.24 15.80
CA GLN A 14 -2.47 -13.52 16.14
C GLN A 14 -3.86 -13.69 15.49
N ASN A 15 -4.02 -13.10 14.30
CA ASN A 15 -5.27 -13.08 13.56
C ASN A 15 -4.97 -13.45 12.10
N GLU A 16 -5.10 -14.74 11.80
CA GLU A 16 -4.93 -15.24 10.44
C GLU A 16 -6.09 -14.77 9.55
N THR A 17 -5.77 -14.53 8.28
CA THR A 17 -6.74 -14.15 7.26
C THR A 17 -6.34 -14.81 5.93
N TYR A 18 -7.15 -14.59 4.90
CA TYR A 18 -6.86 -15.12 3.57
C TYR A 18 -5.58 -14.49 2.97
N ALA A 19 -4.92 -15.26 2.10
CA ALA A 19 -3.69 -14.85 1.44
C ALA A 19 -3.88 -13.53 0.66
N LYS A 20 -2.89 -12.65 0.73
CA LYS A 20 -2.84 -11.33 0.08
C LYS A 20 -3.89 -10.35 0.57
N GLY A 21 -4.53 -10.62 1.72
CA GLY A 21 -5.52 -9.77 2.37
C GLY A 21 -5.14 -9.29 3.77
N GLY A 22 -3.98 -9.71 4.28
CA GLY A 22 -3.50 -9.37 5.62
C GLY A 22 -2.92 -7.96 5.74
N CYS A 23 -2.64 -7.52 6.97
CA CYS A 23 -2.01 -6.23 7.24
C CYS A 23 -0.68 -6.12 6.48
N ALA A 24 -0.38 -4.93 5.98
CA ALA A 24 0.77 -4.60 5.14
C ALA A 24 0.79 -5.23 3.75
N ALA A 25 -0.16 -6.11 3.38
CA ALA A 25 -0.21 -6.68 2.04
C ALA A 25 -0.44 -5.60 0.97
N ILE A 26 0.14 -5.82 -0.21
CA ILE A 26 -0.34 -5.18 -1.43
C ILE A 26 -1.61 -5.95 -1.82
N TYR A 27 -2.77 -5.36 -1.56
CA TYR A 27 -4.03 -6.09 -1.51
C TYR A 27 -4.31 -6.90 -2.79
N GLY A 28 -4.53 -8.21 -2.65
CA GLY A 28 -4.76 -9.15 -3.75
C GLY A 28 -3.51 -9.50 -4.58
N ILE A 29 -2.36 -8.88 -4.32
CA ILE A 29 -1.13 -9.04 -5.12
C ILE A 29 -0.07 -9.83 -4.35
N LYS A 30 0.35 -9.34 -3.18
CA LYS A 30 1.47 -9.93 -2.42
C LYS A 30 1.33 -9.68 -0.91
N ASP A 31 1.50 -10.74 -0.12
CA ASP A 31 1.65 -10.66 1.33
C ASP A 31 2.99 -10.03 1.76
N PRO A 32 3.07 -9.38 2.93
CA PRO A 32 4.36 -8.95 3.47
C PRO A 32 5.27 -10.17 3.67
N ASP A 33 6.57 -10.01 3.42
CA ASP A 33 7.55 -11.11 3.59
C ASP A 33 7.60 -11.64 5.03
N LYS A 34 7.16 -10.81 5.99
CA LYS A 34 7.03 -11.19 7.39
C LYS A 34 5.88 -10.45 8.03
N ASN A 35 5.05 -11.15 8.80
CA ASN A 35 4.11 -10.53 9.71
C ASN A 35 4.87 -9.97 10.93
N VAL A 36 4.85 -8.65 11.10
CA VAL A 36 5.48 -7.95 12.22
C VAL A 36 4.47 -7.09 13.00
N ALA A 37 3.19 -7.51 12.99
CA ALA A 37 2.13 -6.86 13.72
C ALA A 37 2.44 -6.77 15.22
N ARG A 38 2.19 -5.60 15.78
CA ARG A 38 2.11 -5.41 17.24
C ARG A 38 0.69 -5.69 17.75
N PRO A 39 0.51 -6.04 19.04
CA PRO A 39 -0.80 -6.23 19.63
C PRO A 39 -1.73 -5.01 19.49
N PRO A 40 -3.05 -5.21 19.60
CA PRO A 40 -4.02 -4.12 19.65
C PRO A 40 -3.68 -3.06 20.70
N GLY A 41 -3.99 -1.79 20.40
CA GLY A 41 -3.65 -0.65 21.25
C GLY A 41 -2.22 -0.13 21.07
N GLN A 42 -1.34 -0.87 20.39
CA GLN A 42 -0.03 -0.37 20.00
C GLN A 42 -0.04 0.24 18.60
N TRP A 43 0.77 1.28 18.42
CA TRP A 43 0.93 1.92 17.12
C TRP A 43 1.75 1.04 16.16
N GLN A 44 1.19 0.84 14.97
CA GLN A 44 1.91 0.33 13.80
C GLN A 44 2.54 1.51 13.05
N THR A 45 3.74 1.34 12.49
CA THR A 45 4.38 2.36 11.63
C THR A 45 4.62 1.83 10.23
N TYR A 46 4.38 2.69 9.24
CA TYR A 46 4.54 2.38 7.82
C TYR A 46 5.43 3.45 7.20
N ASP A 47 6.57 3.04 6.67
CA ASP A 47 7.41 3.87 5.81
C ASP A 47 7.29 3.34 4.38
N ILE A 48 6.58 4.08 3.53
CA ILE A 48 6.23 3.66 2.18
C ILE A 48 7.00 4.53 1.17
N THR A 49 7.76 3.88 0.30
CA THR A 49 8.26 4.49 -0.93
C THR A 49 7.41 3.97 -2.08
N PHE A 50 6.84 4.88 -2.87
CA PHE A 50 5.98 4.55 -4.00
C PHE A 50 6.50 5.21 -5.27
N ILE A 51 6.81 4.39 -6.27
CA ILE A 51 7.20 4.83 -7.61
C ILE A 51 5.93 4.75 -8.47
N ALA A 52 5.52 5.90 -9.00
CA ALA A 52 4.32 6.01 -9.83
C ALA A 52 4.46 5.27 -11.16
N PRO A 53 3.35 4.84 -11.79
CA PRO A 53 3.41 4.28 -13.14
C PRO A 53 3.93 5.33 -14.13
N ARG A 54 4.68 4.87 -15.12
CA ARG A 54 5.14 5.70 -16.25
C ARG A 54 4.35 5.36 -17.51
N PHE A 55 4.17 6.37 -18.34
CA PHE A 55 3.39 6.28 -19.58
C PHE A 55 4.20 6.85 -20.73
N ASP A 56 4.02 6.29 -21.92
CA ASP A 56 4.46 6.90 -23.18
C ASP A 56 3.56 8.08 -23.58
N ASP A 57 3.87 8.72 -24.70
CA ASP A 57 3.12 9.86 -25.24
C ASP A 57 1.72 9.47 -25.75
N ALA A 58 1.52 8.18 -26.09
CA ALA A 58 0.22 7.64 -26.46
C ALA A 58 -0.66 7.30 -25.25
N GLY A 59 -0.11 7.39 -24.03
CA GLY A 59 -0.81 7.08 -22.79
C GLY A 59 -0.80 5.59 -22.42
N ASN A 60 0.01 4.75 -23.09
CA ASN A 60 0.20 3.36 -22.69
C ASN A 60 1.13 3.30 -21.47
N VAL A 61 0.86 2.36 -20.56
CA VAL A 61 1.73 2.10 -19.41
C VAL A 61 3.02 1.45 -19.90
N ILE A 62 4.16 2.08 -19.63
CA ILE A 62 5.51 1.56 -19.95
C ILE A 62 6.27 1.08 -18.73
N ALA A 63 5.79 1.42 -17.52
CA ALA A 63 6.27 0.84 -16.27
C ALA A 63 5.14 0.86 -15.24
N ASN A 64 4.89 -0.30 -14.64
CA ASN A 64 3.95 -0.44 -13.53
C ASN A 64 4.44 0.32 -12.28
N PRO A 65 3.52 0.74 -11.39
CA PRO A 65 3.92 1.28 -10.11
C PRO A 65 4.69 0.25 -9.28
N ARG A 66 5.58 0.74 -8.43
CA ARG A 66 6.36 -0.08 -7.51
C ARG A 66 6.29 0.45 -6.09
N VAL A 67 6.33 -0.47 -5.12
CA VAL A 67 6.25 -0.12 -3.70
C VAL A 67 7.34 -0.80 -2.88
N THR A 68 7.97 -0.02 -2.01
CA THR A 68 8.79 -0.51 -0.91
C THR A 68 8.09 -0.12 0.39
N LEU A 69 7.93 -1.08 1.30
CA LEU A 69 7.30 -0.87 2.60
C LEU A 69 8.20 -1.39 3.71
N ARG A 70 8.49 -0.52 4.69
CA ARG A 70 8.90 -0.94 6.02
C ARG A 70 7.71 -0.88 6.96
N TRP A 71 7.37 -2.01 7.56
CA TRP A 71 6.36 -2.12 8.60
C TRP A 71 7.06 -2.27 9.95
N ASN A 72 6.79 -1.38 10.89
CA ASN A 72 7.44 -1.36 12.21
C ASN A 72 8.99 -1.37 12.13
N GLY A 73 9.55 -0.71 11.11
CA GLY A 73 10.99 -0.65 10.84
C GLY A 73 11.56 -1.84 10.04
N VAL A 74 10.80 -2.93 9.89
CA VAL A 74 11.21 -4.12 9.15
C VAL A 74 10.80 -4.00 7.68
N LEU A 75 11.73 -4.22 6.76
CA LEU A 75 11.44 -4.27 5.33
C LEU A 75 10.59 -5.51 5.02
N VAL A 76 9.38 -5.31 4.48
CA VAL A 76 8.42 -6.39 4.20
C VAL A 76 7.94 -6.41 2.74
N HIS A 77 8.20 -5.33 2.01
CA HIS A 77 8.15 -5.29 0.55
C HIS A 77 9.36 -4.51 0.06
N ASP A 78 10.15 -5.11 -0.82
CA ASP A 78 11.28 -4.44 -1.46
C ASP A 78 11.03 -4.27 -2.95
N ASN A 79 10.75 -3.03 -3.36
CA ASN A 79 10.55 -2.61 -4.75
C ASN A 79 9.60 -3.54 -5.51
N VAL A 80 8.46 -3.88 -4.91
CA VAL A 80 7.51 -4.83 -5.48
C VAL A 80 6.67 -4.13 -6.54
N GLU A 81 6.56 -4.76 -7.71
CA GLU A 81 5.69 -4.28 -8.79
C GLU A 81 4.21 -4.56 -8.53
N ILE A 82 3.37 -3.59 -8.89
CA ILE A 82 1.91 -3.67 -8.76
C ILE A 82 1.33 -3.75 -10.19
N PRO A 83 1.00 -4.95 -10.70
CA PRO A 83 0.66 -5.12 -12.12
C PRO A 83 -0.73 -4.57 -12.50
N HIS A 84 -1.60 -4.32 -11.52
CA HIS A 84 -2.94 -3.81 -11.76
C HIS A 84 -3.44 -2.99 -10.55
N ILE A 85 -4.53 -2.25 -10.78
CA ILE A 85 -5.26 -1.53 -9.72
C ILE A 85 -5.82 -2.57 -8.72
N THR A 86 -5.80 -2.25 -7.42
CA THR A 86 -6.35 -3.11 -6.38
C THR A 86 -7.87 -2.93 -6.29
N ALA A 87 -8.60 -3.91 -5.75
CA ALA A 87 -10.07 -3.90 -5.75
C ALA A 87 -10.70 -2.66 -5.07
N GLY A 88 -10.01 -2.04 -4.10
CA GLY A 88 -10.43 -0.78 -3.44
C GLY A 88 -10.07 0.52 -4.19
N GLY A 89 -9.63 0.45 -5.45
CA GLY A 89 -9.34 1.63 -6.26
C GLY A 89 -10.59 2.46 -6.57
N ILE A 90 -10.47 3.80 -6.58
CA ILE A 90 -11.62 4.71 -6.81
C ILE A 90 -12.16 4.67 -8.24
N ASP A 91 -11.37 4.17 -9.18
CA ASP A 91 -11.75 3.88 -10.56
C ASP A 91 -10.72 2.92 -11.20
N SER A 92 -10.87 2.67 -12.50
CA SER A 92 -10.04 1.74 -13.28
C SER A 92 -8.95 2.40 -14.12
N LYS A 93 -8.61 3.68 -13.88
CA LYS A 93 -7.64 4.42 -14.70
C LYS A 93 -6.35 4.74 -13.94
N MET A 94 -5.26 4.05 -14.33
CA MET A 94 -3.91 4.34 -13.83
C MET A 94 -3.52 5.80 -14.11
N ARG A 95 -2.75 6.40 -13.18
CA ARG A 95 -2.37 7.82 -13.23
C ARG A 95 -0.99 8.10 -12.66
N LYS A 96 -0.30 9.09 -13.27
CA LYS A 96 1.03 9.59 -12.83
C LYS A 96 0.98 10.27 -11.45
N LYS A 97 -0.15 10.88 -11.07
CA LYS A 97 -0.36 11.56 -9.79
C LYS A 97 -1.77 11.27 -9.29
N GLY A 98 -1.93 11.14 -7.97
CA GLY A 98 -3.22 10.96 -7.34
C GLY A 98 -3.13 11.12 -5.82
N PRO A 99 -4.26 11.10 -5.11
CA PRO A 99 -4.30 11.31 -3.66
C PRO A 99 -3.74 10.12 -2.88
N ILE A 100 -3.43 10.33 -1.61
CA ILE A 100 -3.45 9.27 -0.60
C ILE A 100 -4.90 9.20 -0.09
N LEU A 101 -5.45 8.00 -0.05
CA LEU A 101 -6.75 7.73 0.56
C LEU A 101 -6.55 6.80 1.75
N LEU A 102 -7.26 7.08 2.83
CA LEU A 102 -7.39 6.20 3.98
C LEU A 102 -8.79 5.59 3.90
N GLN A 103 -8.86 4.26 3.79
CA GLN A 103 -10.13 3.56 3.58
C GLN A 103 -10.96 3.57 4.87
N ASP A 104 -12.25 3.83 4.74
CA ASP A 104 -13.25 3.46 5.75
C ASP A 104 -13.86 2.13 5.36
N HIS A 105 -13.65 1.11 6.19
CA HIS A 105 -14.18 -0.24 6.01
C HIS A 105 -15.16 -0.60 7.16
N GLY A 106 -15.83 0.39 7.74
CA GLY A 106 -16.80 0.22 8.83
C GLY A 106 -16.17 -0.12 10.19
N ASN A 107 -14.84 -0.07 10.30
CA ASN A 107 -14.10 -0.38 11.51
C ASN A 107 -13.33 0.86 12.00
N PRO A 108 -13.51 1.30 13.26
CA PRO A 108 -12.79 2.46 13.77
C PRO A 108 -11.27 2.24 13.80
N VAL A 109 -10.55 3.09 13.09
CA VAL A 109 -9.08 3.14 13.09
C VAL A 109 -8.63 4.58 13.39
N LYS A 110 -7.53 4.74 14.11
CA LYS A 110 -6.93 6.05 14.42
C LYS A 110 -5.61 6.18 13.68
N TYR A 111 -5.42 7.30 13.02
CA TYR A 111 -4.16 7.65 12.35
C TYR A 111 -3.49 8.82 13.06
N ARG A 112 -2.16 8.87 13.01
CA ARG A 112 -1.35 10.01 13.48
C ARG A 112 -0.07 10.10 12.67
N ASN A 113 0.60 11.25 12.73
CA ASN A 113 1.92 11.47 12.11
C ASN A 113 1.96 11.08 10.62
N VAL A 114 0.98 11.55 9.86
CA VAL A 114 0.90 11.31 8.42
C VAL A 114 1.50 12.51 7.70
N TRP A 115 2.57 12.26 6.95
CA TRP A 115 3.20 13.24 6.09
C TRP A 115 3.65 12.56 4.80
N ILE A 116 3.83 13.34 3.74
CA ILE A 116 4.31 12.87 2.45
C ILE A 116 5.36 13.85 1.93
N ARG A 117 6.38 13.30 1.27
CA ARG A 117 7.35 14.06 0.51
C ARG A 117 7.48 13.45 -0.89
N PRO A 118 7.45 14.26 -1.96
CA PRO A 118 7.79 13.77 -3.29
C PRO A 118 9.18 13.12 -3.32
N LEU A 119 9.34 12.08 -4.14
CA LEU A 119 10.66 11.55 -4.45
C LEU A 119 11.36 12.54 -5.40
N LYS A 120 12.70 12.59 -5.32
CA LYS A 120 13.49 13.32 -6.32
C LYS A 120 13.47 12.52 -7.63
N ASP A 121 13.44 13.24 -8.74
CA ASP A 121 13.61 12.66 -10.08
C ASP A 121 15.03 12.07 -10.25
#